data_AF-A0A6M1XW68-F1
#
_entry.id   AF-A0A6M1XW68-F1
#
_cell.length_a   1.000
_cell.length_b   1.000
_cell.length_c   1.000
_cell.angle_alpha   90.00
_cell.angle_beta   90.00
_cell.angle_gamma   90.00
#
_symmetry.space_group_name_H-M   'P 1'
#
loop_
_entity.id
_entity.type
_entity.pdbx_description
1 polymer ?
#
loop_
_entity_poly.entity_id
_entity_poly.type
_entity_poly.pdbx_seq_one_letter_code
_entity_poly.pdbx_strand_id
1 'polypeptide(L)'
;YSPSNAMKQAWLQISQDNKLMSCNDTSKANALLDMVTQGLNPAKNQCYFIPYGNKMQLQRSYHGNVMMLKRDAGAQDVVAQVIYKGDTFKQEMGETGRIKAIKHEQDFFNIDKENIIGAYCTIVFNDGRDNYI
;
A
#
# COMPACT_ATOMS: atom_id res chain seq x y z
N TYR A 1 0.99 -5.14 17.18
CA TYR A 1 2.32 -4.84 16.59
C TYR A 1 3.37 -4.98 17.67
N SER A 2 4.57 -5.49 17.37
CA SER A 2 5.67 -5.57 18.35
C SER A 2 6.88 -4.81 17.80
N PRO A 3 7.17 -3.60 18.32
CA PRO A 3 8.30 -2.79 17.85
C PRO A 3 9.64 -3.51 17.96
N SER A 4 9.88 -4.23 19.07
CA SER A 4 11.12 -4.98 19.29
C SER A 4 11.33 -6.08 18.23
N ASN A 5 10.27 -6.84 17.91
CA ASN A 5 10.37 -7.88 16.89
C ASN A 5 10.52 -7.27 15.49
N ALA A 6 9.79 -6.18 15.18
CA ALA A 6 9.90 -5.49 13.91
C ALA A 6 11.32 -4.93 13.68
N MET A 7 11.93 -4.32 14.71
CA MET A 7 13.31 -3.84 14.67
C MET A 7 14.33 -4.95 14.41
N LYS A 8 14.21 -6.09 15.11
CA LYS A 8 15.11 -7.25 14.90
C LYS A 8 15.01 -7.79 13.47
N GLN A 9 13.79 -7.91 12.95
CA GLN A 9 13.56 -8.39 11.58
C GLN A 9 14.06 -7.38 10.53
N ALA A 10 13.81 -6.08 10.75
CA ALA A 10 14.32 -5.03 9.89
C ALA A 10 15.85 -5.03 9.83
N TRP A 11 16.51 -5.11 11.00
CA TRP A 11 17.96 -5.16 11.07
C TRP A 11 18.53 -6.40 10.41
N LEU A 12 17.90 -7.57 10.58
CA LEU A 12 18.31 -8.80 9.90
C LEU A 12 18.29 -8.61 8.38
N GLN A 13 17.20 -8.09 7.82
CA GLN A 13 17.08 -7.81 6.37
C GLN A 13 18.14 -6.81 5.89
N ILE A 14 18.33 -5.71 6.63
CA ILE A 14 19.36 -4.70 6.30
C ILE A 14 20.75 -5.33 6.30
N SER A 15 21.08 -6.13 7.33
CA SER A 15 22.41 -6.74 7.51
C SER A 15 22.81 -7.74 6.45
N GLN A 16 21.82 -8.33 5.77
CA GLN A 16 22.02 -9.32 4.70
C GLN A 16 22.13 -8.68 3.31
N ASP A 17 21.83 -7.38 3.18
CA ASP A 17 21.93 -6.64 1.92
C ASP A 17 23.11 -5.67 1.95
N ASN A 18 24.14 -5.96 1.14
CA ASN A 18 25.35 -5.14 1.06
C ASN A 18 25.07 -3.68 0.67
N LYS A 19 24.05 -3.41 -0.17
CA LYS A 19 23.70 -2.04 -0.57
C LYS A 19 23.06 -1.28 0.59
N LEU A 20 22.15 -1.92 1.33
CA LEU A 20 21.56 -1.32 2.53
C LEU A 20 22.60 -1.10 3.63
N MET A 21 23.50 -2.07 3.84
CA MET A 21 24.60 -1.93 4.80
C MET A 21 25.58 -0.82 4.43
N SER A 22 25.80 -0.56 3.14
CA SER A 22 26.69 0.49 2.66
C SER A 22 26.14 1.91 2.84
N CYS A 23 24.85 2.06 3.15
CA CYS A 23 24.25 3.36 3.44
C CYS A 23 24.82 3.97 4.73
N ASN A 24 24.74 5.29 4.90
CA ASN A 24 25.21 5.95 6.12
C ASN A 24 24.31 5.65 7.33
N ASP A 25 24.90 5.61 8.53
CA ASP A 25 24.21 5.16 9.75
C ASP A 25 23.08 6.10 10.17
N THR A 26 23.21 7.41 9.93
CA THR A 26 22.13 8.38 10.18
C THR A 26 20.88 8.04 9.37
N SER A 27 21.03 7.71 8.09
CA SER A 27 19.91 7.32 7.23
C SER A 27 19.31 5.98 7.64
N LYS A 28 20.14 5.03 8.11
CA LYS A 28 19.65 3.76 8.65
C LYS A 28 18.79 3.96 9.89
N ALA A 29 19.27 4.77 10.83
CA ALA A 29 18.55 5.10 12.05
C ALA A 29 17.22 5.80 11.74
N ASN A 30 17.21 6.77 10.82
CA ASN A 30 16.00 7.50 10.44
C ASN A 30 14.96 6.57 9.79
N ALA A 31 15.36 5.69 8.86
CA ALA A 31 14.42 4.76 8.22
C ALA A 31 13.85 3.72 9.21
N LEU A 32 14.67 3.23 10.14
CA LEU A 32 14.22 2.34 11.22
C LEU A 32 13.27 3.06 12.19
N LEU A 33 13.57 4.31 12.55
CA LEU A 33 12.69 5.14 13.38
C LEU A 33 11.35 5.39 12.70
N ASP A 34 11.35 5.71 11.41
CA ASP A 34 10.14 5.94 10.62
C ASP A 34 9.26 4.68 10.58
N MET A 35 9.89 3.50 10.42
CA MET A 35 9.20 2.21 10.41
C MET A 35 8.48 1.96 11.75
N VAL A 36 9.18 2.19 12.86
CA VAL A 36 8.62 2.00 14.21
C VAL A 36 7.51 3.01 14.48
N THR A 37 7.71 4.27 14.10
CA THR A 37 6.73 5.35 14.29
C THR A 37 5.43 5.07 13.55
N GLN A 38 5.52 4.57 12.32
CA GLN A 38 4.34 4.17 11.54
C GLN A 38 3.73 2.83 11.99
N GLY A 39 4.45 2.05 12.81
CA GLY A 39 4.04 0.72 13.26
C GLY A 39 4.08 -0.33 12.16
N LEU A 40 5.01 -0.20 11.20
CA LEU A 40 5.16 -1.11 10.07
C LEU A 40 6.11 -2.26 10.40
N ASN A 41 5.88 -3.41 9.75
CA ASN A 41 6.71 -4.60 9.87
C ASN A 41 7.16 -5.10 8.48
N PRO A 42 8.47 -5.09 8.19
CA PRO A 42 8.98 -5.47 6.89
C PRO A 42 8.87 -6.99 6.64
N ALA A 43 8.85 -7.83 7.70
CA ALA A 43 8.59 -9.26 7.57
C ALA A 43 7.15 -9.58 7.13
N LYS A 44 6.24 -8.60 7.23
CA LYS A 44 4.87 -8.68 6.72
C LYS A 44 4.70 -7.95 5.38
N ASN A 45 5.81 -7.61 4.71
CA ASN A 45 5.83 -6.82 3.48
C ASN A 45 5.09 -5.48 3.61
N GLN A 46 5.06 -4.86 4.79
CA GLN A 46 4.36 -3.57 5.01
C GLN A 46 5.20 -2.36 4.62
N CYS A 47 6.51 -2.55 4.51
CA CYS A 47 7.47 -1.53 4.11
C CYS A 47 8.73 -2.19 3.54
N TYR A 48 9.49 -1.41 2.79
CA TYR A 48 10.76 -1.78 2.20
C TYR A 48 11.81 -0.72 2.52
N PHE A 49 13.04 -1.16 2.73
CA PHE A 49 14.19 -0.28 2.80
C PHE A 49 14.81 -0.17 1.41
N ILE A 50 14.95 1.04 0.89
CA ILE A 50 15.46 1.29 -0.46
C ILE A 50 16.69 2.20 -0.36
N PRO A 51 17.83 1.82 -0.96
CA PRO A 51 19.01 2.66 -1.04
C PRO A 51 18.88 3.67 -2.19
N TYR A 52 19.07 4.95 -1.86
CA TYR A 52 19.21 6.05 -2.81
C TYR A 52 20.63 6.62 -2.69
N GLY A 53 21.53 6.12 -3.53
CA GLY A 53 22.97 6.37 -3.36
C GLY A 53 23.45 5.78 -2.04
N ASN A 54 24.00 6.63 -1.16
CA ASN A 54 24.46 6.24 0.17
C ASN A 54 23.43 6.51 1.29
N LYS A 55 22.17 6.83 0.95
CA LYS A 55 21.09 7.08 1.91
C LYS A 55 20.03 5.99 1.84
N MET A 56 19.71 5.36 2.97
CA MET A 56 18.59 4.44 3.07
C MET A 56 17.30 5.21 3.36
N GLN A 57 16.22 4.86 2.66
CA GLN A 57 14.88 5.38 2.93
C GLN A 57 13.90 4.24 3.17
N LEU A 58 12.92 4.49 4.04
CA LEU A 58 11.78 3.60 4.19
C LEU A 58 10.73 3.98 3.16
N GLN A 59 10.22 2.98 2.44
CA GLN A 59 9.02 3.13 1.64
C GLN A 59 7.94 2.20 2.13
N ARG A 60 6.74 2.74 2.27
CA ARG A 60 5.56 1.98 2.64
C ARG A 60 5.08 1.17 1.44
N SER A 61 4.71 -0.07 1.67
CA SER A 61 4.08 -0.90 0.64
C SER A 61 2.57 -0.66 0.57
N TYR A 62 1.92 -1.23 -0.44
CA TYR A 62 0.46 -1.37 -0.47
C TYR A 62 -0.10 -2.01 0.81
N HIS A 63 0.49 -3.11 1.29
CA HIS A 63 0.07 -3.78 2.52
C HIS A 63 0.23 -2.88 3.76
N GLY A 64 1.26 -2.03 3.78
CA GLY A 64 1.43 -1.02 4.82
C GLY A 64 0.33 0.03 4.79
N ASN A 65 -0.02 0.53 3.60
CA ASN A 65 -1.13 1.47 3.42
C ASN A 65 -2.47 0.87 3.86
N VAL A 66 -2.78 -0.36 3.42
CA VAL A 66 -4.00 -1.05 3.83
C VAL A 66 -4.04 -1.26 5.34
N MET A 67 -2.94 -1.71 5.97
CA MET A 67 -2.90 -1.89 7.42
C MET A 67 -3.15 -0.57 8.17
N MET A 68 -2.54 0.52 7.73
CA MET A 68 -2.74 1.84 8.34
C MET A 68 -4.16 2.35 8.12
N LEU A 69 -4.75 2.18 6.94
CA LEU A 69 -6.15 2.52 6.70
C LEU A 69 -7.11 1.76 7.62
N LYS A 70 -6.88 0.45 7.79
CA LYS A 70 -7.69 -0.37 8.72
C LYS A 70 -7.51 0.05 10.17
N ARG A 71 -6.28 0.34 10.59
CA ARG A 71 -5.94 0.72 11.97
C ARG A 71 -6.38 2.14 12.35
N ASP A 72 -6.08 3.11 11.50
CA ASP A 72 -6.14 4.54 11.84
C ASP A 72 -7.43 5.20 11.34
N ALA A 73 -7.94 4.79 10.17
CA ALA A 73 -9.17 5.34 9.60
C ALA A 73 -10.41 4.46 9.88
N GLY A 74 -10.21 3.25 10.40
CA GLY A 74 -11.28 2.28 10.66
C GLY A 74 -11.82 1.62 9.39
N ALA A 75 -11.03 1.55 8.32
CA ALA A 75 -11.46 0.84 7.11
C ALA A 75 -11.70 -0.64 7.42
N GLN A 76 -12.79 -1.20 6.92
CA GLN A 76 -13.06 -2.63 6.97
C GLN A 76 -12.19 -3.34 5.93
N ASP A 77 -12.20 -2.83 4.70
CA ASP A 77 -11.44 -3.41 3.61
C ASP A 77 -10.98 -2.41 2.56
N VAL A 78 -10.02 -2.84 1.74
CA VAL A 78 -9.54 -2.10 0.57
C VAL A 78 -9.54 -3.07 -0.61
N VAL A 79 -10.49 -2.89 -1.52
CA VAL A 79 -10.70 -3.79 -2.66
C VAL A 79 -10.20 -3.12 -3.92
N ALA A 80 -9.24 -3.74 -4.62
CA ALA A 80 -8.76 -3.25 -5.91
C ALA A 80 -9.43 -4.03 -7.05
N GLN A 81 -9.74 -3.33 -8.15
CA GLN A 81 -10.32 -3.91 -9.35
C GLN A 81 -9.59 -3.38 -10.58
N VAL A 82 -9.39 -4.27 -11.55
CA VAL A 82 -8.73 -3.98 -12.82
C VAL A 82 -9.78 -3.89 -13.90
N ILE A 83 -9.66 -2.91 -14.78
CA ILE A 83 -10.53 -2.70 -15.92
C ILE A 83 -9.79 -3.21 -17.15
N TYR A 84 -10.34 -4.23 -17.80
CA TYR A 84 -9.80 -4.79 -19.02
C TYR A 84 -10.49 -4.23 -20.27
N LYS A 85 -9.81 -4.33 -21.40
CA LYS A 85 -10.40 -4.01 -22.70
C LYS A 85 -11.63 -4.91 -22.93
N GLY A 86 -12.78 -4.28 -23.21
CA GLY A 86 -14.06 -4.97 -23.39
C GLY A 86 -14.97 -4.90 -22.16
N ASP A 87 -14.45 -4.50 -20.99
CA ASP A 87 -15.27 -4.28 -19.79
C ASP A 87 -16.13 -3.03 -19.95
N THR A 88 -17.31 -3.04 -19.32
CA THR A 88 -18.16 -1.85 -19.22
C THR A 88 -17.88 -1.15 -17.90
N PHE A 89 -17.38 0.09 -17.99
CA PHE A 89 -17.09 0.91 -16.83
C PHE A 89 -17.79 2.27 -16.94
N LYS A 90 -18.58 2.61 -15.93
CA LYS A 90 -19.18 3.94 -15.76
C LYS A 90 -18.99 4.43 -14.33
N GLN A 91 -18.74 5.72 -14.19
CA GLN A 91 -18.64 6.37 -12.89
C GLN A 91 -19.55 7.58 -12.84
N GLU A 92 -20.08 7.86 -11.65
CA GLU A 92 -20.85 9.04 -11.35
C GLU A 92 -20.03 9.95 -10.43
N MET A 93 -19.93 11.23 -10.79
CA MET A 93 -19.27 12.23 -9.96
C MET A 93 -20.30 12.88 -9.02
N GLY A 94 -19.95 13.02 -7.76
CA GLY A 94 -20.69 13.83 -6.79
C GLY A 94 -20.42 15.33 -6.97
N GLU A 95 -21.13 16.15 -6.20
CA GLU A 95 -21.05 17.61 -6.25
C GLU A 95 -19.64 18.16 -5.96
N THR A 96 -18.85 17.42 -5.18
CA THR A 96 -17.46 17.79 -4.86
C THR A 96 -16.46 17.33 -5.93
N GLY A 97 -16.92 16.75 -7.04
CA GLY A 97 -16.07 16.15 -8.08
C GLY A 97 -15.41 14.83 -7.70
N ARG A 98 -15.78 14.23 -6.56
CA ARG A 98 -15.35 12.87 -6.16
C ARG A 98 -16.24 11.83 -6.82
N ILE A 99 -15.70 10.64 -7.09
CA ILE A 99 -16.51 9.52 -7.57
C ILE A 99 -17.47 9.11 -6.44
N LYS A 100 -18.77 9.15 -6.74
CA LYS A 100 -19.85 8.76 -5.83
C LYS A 100 -20.24 7.30 -6.01
N ALA A 101 -20.22 6.82 -7.25
CA ALA A 101 -20.58 5.45 -7.59
C ALA A 101 -19.81 4.97 -8.81
N ILE A 102 -19.52 3.67 -8.84
CA ILE A 102 -19.00 2.95 -10.00
C ILE A 102 -19.98 1.85 -10.36
N LYS A 103 -20.22 1.69 -11.65
CA LYS A 103 -20.78 0.48 -12.25
C LYS A 103 -19.72 -0.13 -13.15
N HIS A 104 -19.16 -1.25 -12.70
CA HIS A 104 -18.15 -2.02 -13.43
C HIS A 104 -18.68 -3.43 -13.67
N GLU A 105 -18.87 -3.78 -14.94
CA GLU A 105 -19.24 -5.12 -15.38
C GLU A 105 -18.06 -5.72 -16.16
N GLN A 106 -17.53 -6.82 -15.64
CA GLN A 106 -16.40 -7.54 -16.20
C GLN A 106 -16.85 -8.91 -16.70
N ASP A 107 -16.51 -9.22 -17.95
CA ASP A 107 -16.63 -10.58 -18.47
C ASP A 107 -15.35 -11.35 -18.11
N PHE A 108 -15.51 -12.59 -17.64
CA PHE A 108 -14.40 -13.47 -17.29
C PHE A 108 -13.41 -13.65 -18.46
N PHE A 109 -13.90 -13.68 -19.70
CA PHE A 109 -13.06 -13.85 -20.89
C PHE A 109 -12.25 -12.61 -21.28
N ASN A 110 -12.56 -11.43 -20.71
CA ASN A 110 -11.77 -10.22 -20.94
C ASN A 110 -10.49 -10.17 -20.07
N ILE A 111 -10.36 -11.03 -19.06
CA ILE A 111 -9.25 -11.00 -18.11
C ILE A 111 -7.95 -11.43 -18.80
N ASP A 112 -7.15 -10.44 -19.18
CA ASP A 112 -5.85 -10.62 -19.80
C ASP A 112 -4.89 -9.49 -19.39
N LYS A 113 -3.69 -9.87 -18.92
CA LYS A 113 -2.68 -8.92 -18.42
C LYS A 113 -2.19 -7.95 -19.50
N GLU A 114 -2.23 -8.35 -20.76
CA GLU A 114 -1.84 -7.50 -21.90
C GLU A 114 -2.93 -6.47 -22.26
N ASN A 115 -4.15 -6.64 -21.75
CA ASN A 115 -5.32 -5.85 -22.10
C ASN A 115 -5.86 -4.99 -20.94
N ILE A 116 -5.01 -4.65 -19.97
CA ILE A 116 -5.37 -3.74 -18.87
C ILE A 116 -5.48 -2.31 -19.40
N ILE A 117 -6.63 -1.68 -19.20
CA ILE A 117 -6.87 -0.28 -19.60
C ILE A 117 -7.04 0.67 -18.41
N GLY A 118 -7.24 0.14 -17.20
CA GLY A 118 -7.37 0.95 -16.00
C GLY A 118 -7.44 0.09 -14.73
N ALA A 119 -7.46 0.76 -13.59
CA ALA A 119 -7.70 0.14 -12.30
C ALA A 119 -8.29 1.17 -11.34
N TYR A 120 -9.05 0.69 -10.36
CA TYR A 120 -9.54 1.50 -9.24
C TYR A 120 -9.46 0.70 -7.95
N CYS A 121 -9.57 1.38 -6.82
CA CYS A 121 -9.74 0.74 -5.52
C CYS A 121 -10.96 1.30 -4.81
N THR A 122 -11.50 0.55 -3.86
CA THR A 122 -12.58 0.99 -3.00
C THR A 122 -12.20 0.72 -1.55
N ILE A 123 -12.20 1.77 -0.74
CA ILE A 123 -12.06 1.71 0.71
C ILE A 123 -13.45 1.52 1.29
N VAL A 124 -13.67 0.38 1.90
CA VAL A 124 -14.97 -0.03 2.47
C VAL A 124 -14.98 0.27 3.96
N PHE A 125 -16.03 0.95 4.41
CA PHE A 125 -16.30 1.22 5.82
C PHE A 125 -17.58 0.51 6.27
N ASN A 126 -17.62 0.03 7.52
CA ASN A 126 -18.77 -0.69 8.08
C ASN A 126 -19.64 0.17 9.02
N ASP A 127 -19.32 1.45 9.16
CA ASP A 127 -19.95 2.39 10.09
C ASP A 127 -20.96 3.33 9.40
N GLY A 128 -21.44 2.92 8.22
CA GLY A 128 -22.45 3.67 7.46
C GLY A 128 -21.91 4.87 6.69
N ARG A 129 -20.60 5.12 6.70
CA ARG A 129 -19.95 6.08 5.80
C ARG A 129 -20.00 5.60 4.35
N ASP A 130 -20.05 6.56 3.43
CA ASP A 130 -19.85 6.27 2.01
C ASP A 130 -18.46 5.65 1.78
N ASN A 131 -18.40 4.65 0.90
CA ASN A 131 -17.15 4.08 0.47
C ASN A 131 -16.38 5.11 -0.37
N TYR A 132 -15.05 5.12 -0.20
CA TYR A 132 -14.18 5.98 -1.00
C TYR A 132 -13.62 5.18 -2.16
N ILE A 133 -13.60 5.79 -3.33
CA ILE A 133 -13.13 5.19 -4.58
C ILE A 133 -11.92 5.98 -5.06
#